data_AF-A0A7C1SSH6-F1
#
_entry.id   AF-A0A7C1SSH6-F1
#
_cell.length_a   1.000
_cell.length_b   1.000
_cell.length_c   1.000
_cell.angle_alpha   90.00
_cell.angle_beta   90.00
_cell.angle_gamma   90.00
#
_symmetry.space_group_name_H-M   'P 1'
#
loop_
_entity.id
_entity.type
_entity.pdbx_description
1 polymer ?
#
loop_
_entity_poly.entity_id
_entity_poly.type
_entity_poly.pdbx_seq_one_letter_code
_entity_poly.pdbx_strand_id
1 'polypeptide(L)'
;MKNVSRMLLYTLVPVLILSGTLIITAADETGTAYLPGVNVKDEHPNGCVDCHRLGSGGQDYRLNVSLTQVEKHPNITKIVKQLPGDCLMCHNEGSKSGSLNNIAHKYHYRNPGENHFVSSYQGACLNCHTLD
;
A
#
# COMPACT_ATOMS: atom_id res chain seq x y z
N MET A 1 50.19 -21.59 19.61
CA MET A 1 49.65 -20.63 18.62
C MET A 1 48.70 -21.26 17.58
N LYS A 2 49.02 -22.42 16.97
CA LYS A 2 48.12 -23.12 16.01
C LYS A 2 46.73 -23.49 16.56
N ASN A 3 46.64 -23.86 17.83
CA ASN A 3 45.38 -24.32 18.44
C ASN A 3 44.43 -23.16 18.78
N VAL A 4 44.97 -21.99 19.12
CA VAL A 4 44.19 -20.76 19.41
C VAL A 4 43.59 -20.20 18.12
N SER A 5 44.31 -20.26 17.00
CA SER A 5 43.80 -19.83 15.68
C SER A 5 42.69 -20.73 15.15
N ARG A 6 42.77 -22.05 15.37
CA ARG A 6 41.69 -22.99 15.05
C ARG A 6 40.45 -22.75 15.91
N MET A 7 40.64 -22.58 17.22
CA MET A 7 39.54 -22.33 18.15
C MET A 7 38.83 -20.99 17.91
N LEU A 8 39.57 -19.95 17.49
CA LEU A 8 38.98 -18.69 17.01
C LEU A 8 38.15 -18.91 15.73
N LEU A 9 38.64 -19.70 14.78
CA LEU A 9 37.91 -20.00 13.53
C LEU A 9 36.59 -20.75 13.81
N TYR A 10 36.61 -21.70 14.74
CA TYR A 10 35.42 -22.49 15.09
C TYR A 10 34.36 -21.70 15.87
N THR A 11 34.71 -20.56 16.47
CA THR A 11 33.74 -19.70 17.18
C THR A 11 33.32 -18.47 16.36
N LEU A 12 34.23 -17.83 15.63
CA LEU A 12 33.91 -16.64 14.82
C LEU A 12 33.06 -16.96 13.60
N VAL A 13 33.31 -18.09 12.92
CA VAL A 13 32.57 -18.46 11.70
C VAL A 13 31.08 -18.71 11.99
N PRO A 14 30.66 -19.51 12.98
CA PRO A 14 29.24 -19.67 13.27
C PRO A 14 28.59 -18.40 13.83
N VAL A 15 29.33 -17.54 14.55
CA VAL A 15 28.81 -16.23 15.03
C VAL A 15 28.61 -15.25 13.86
N LEU A 16 29.50 -15.25 12.86
CA LEU A 16 29.36 -14.46 11.63
C LEU A 16 28.22 -14.99 10.74
N ILE A 17 28.02 -16.32 10.70
CA ILE A 17 26.89 -16.92 9.98
C ILE A 17 25.57 -16.59 10.67
N LEU A 18 25.48 -16.71 12.01
CA LEU A 18 24.28 -16.33 12.78
C LEU A 18 23.95 -14.84 12.64
N SER A 19 24.95 -13.97 12.74
CA SER A 19 24.75 -12.52 12.59
C SER A 19 24.42 -12.14 11.14
N GLY A 20 24.99 -12.82 10.15
CA GLY A 20 24.62 -12.68 8.74
C GLY A 20 23.15 -13.04 8.46
N THR A 21 22.65 -14.14 9.04
CA THR A 21 21.24 -14.53 8.86
C THR A 21 20.24 -13.56 9.47
N LEU A 22 20.57 -12.91 10.61
CA LEU A 22 19.73 -11.90 11.24
C LEU A 22 19.60 -10.61 10.42
N ILE A 23 20.60 -10.29 9.59
CA ILE A 23 20.57 -9.10 8.71
C ILE A 23 19.76 -9.38 7.43
N ILE A 24 19.75 -10.63 6.94
CA ILE A 24 19.02 -10.99 5.71
C ILE A 24 17.52 -11.10 5.97
N THR A 25 17.07 -11.63 7.12
CA THR A 25 15.62 -11.68 7.45
C THR A 25 15.01 -10.33 7.83
N ALA A 26 15.82 -9.31 8.12
CA ALA A 26 15.34 -7.93 8.31
C ALA A 26 15.26 -7.14 6.99
N ALA A 27 15.81 -7.70 5.89
CA ALA A 27 15.84 -7.08 4.57
C ALA A 27 14.69 -7.53 3.64
N ASP A 28 14.00 -8.62 3.97
CA ASP A 28 12.58 -8.79 3.64
C ASP A 28 11.83 -7.86 4.63
N GLU A 29 11.12 -6.77 4.31
CA GLU A 29 10.24 -6.50 3.17
C GLU A 29 9.96 -4.98 3.04
N THR A 30 10.88 -4.21 2.44
CA THR A 30 10.51 -2.90 1.88
C THR A 30 10.37 -3.04 0.37
N GLY A 31 9.18 -3.45 -0.09
CA GLY A 31 8.84 -3.48 -1.52
C GLY A 31 8.26 -4.81 -2.05
N THR A 32 8.04 -5.81 -1.20
CA THR A 32 7.26 -7.01 -1.56
C THR A 32 5.80 -6.81 -1.20
N ALA A 33 4.89 -7.25 -2.08
CA ALA A 33 3.46 -7.13 -1.84
C ALA A 33 3.04 -8.06 -0.70
N TYR A 34 2.48 -7.50 0.37
CA TYR A 34 1.95 -8.23 1.53
C TYR A 34 0.43 -8.33 1.43
N LEU A 35 -0.11 -9.54 1.51
CA LEU A 35 -1.55 -9.80 1.59
C LEU A 35 -1.88 -10.25 3.01
N PRO A 36 -2.54 -9.42 3.83
CA PRO A 36 -3.07 -9.90 5.10
C PRO A 36 -4.02 -11.07 4.84
N GLY A 37 -4.04 -12.09 5.69
CA GLY A 37 -5.00 -13.20 5.54
C GLY A 37 -6.44 -12.72 5.77
N VAL A 38 -7.44 -13.34 5.13
CA VAL A 38 -8.87 -12.93 5.22
C VAL A 38 -9.49 -12.95 6.63
N ASN A 39 -8.79 -13.54 7.60
CA ASN A 39 -9.22 -13.65 9.00
C ASN A 39 -8.55 -12.64 9.94
N VAL A 40 -7.71 -11.74 9.43
CA VAL A 40 -7.11 -10.68 10.25
C VAL A 40 -8.11 -9.55 10.44
N LYS A 41 -7.93 -8.78 11.52
CA LYS A 41 -8.71 -7.56 11.75
C LYS A 41 -8.53 -6.60 10.58
N ASP A 42 -9.64 -6.11 10.05
CA ASP A 42 -9.63 -5.03 9.08
C ASP A 42 -9.27 -3.71 9.78
N GLU A 43 -8.10 -3.18 9.45
CA GLU A 43 -7.63 -1.88 9.97
C GLU A 43 -8.18 -0.70 9.15
N HIS A 44 -8.89 -0.96 8.05
CA HIS A 44 -9.47 0.04 7.15
C HIS A 44 -10.95 -0.28 6.80
N PRO A 45 -11.85 -0.42 7.81
CA PRO A 45 -13.23 -0.87 7.61
C PRO A 45 -14.12 0.11 6.83
N ASN A 46 -13.71 1.38 6.67
CA ASN A 46 -14.40 2.38 5.84
C ASN A 46 -13.69 2.59 4.49
N GLY A 47 -12.64 1.81 4.21
CA GLY A 47 -11.80 1.81 3.02
C GLY A 47 -11.38 3.19 2.54
N CYS A 48 -12.04 3.72 1.50
CA CYS A 48 -11.62 4.95 0.82
C CYS A 48 -11.32 6.09 1.79
N VAL A 49 -12.18 6.31 2.78
CA VAL A 49 -12.08 7.47 3.69
C VAL A 49 -11.13 7.26 4.87
N ASP A 50 -10.70 6.02 5.14
CA ASP A 50 -9.70 5.75 6.17
C ASP A 50 -8.31 6.28 5.76
N CYS A 51 -8.05 6.35 4.45
CA CYS A 51 -6.83 6.92 3.88
C CYS A 51 -7.05 8.30 3.25
N HIS A 52 -8.16 8.51 2.52
CA HIS A 52 -8.45 9.78 1.86
C HIS A 52 -9.09 10.81 2.80
N ARG A 53 -8.25 11.32 3.71
CA ARG A 53 -8.62 12.29 4.76
C ARG A 53 -7.54 13.36 4.92
N LEU A 54 -7.76 14.28 5.86
CA LEU A 54 -6.71 15.20 6.29
C LEU A 54 -5.63 14.41 7.03
N GLY A 55 -4.41 14.49 6.52
CA GLY A 55 -3.22 13.91 7.15
C GLY A 55 -2.73 14.77 8.31
N SER A 56 -2.05 14.14 9.27
CA SER A 56 -1.58 14.78 10.49
C SER A 56 -0.54 15.89 10.26
N GLY A 57 0.14 15.91 9.11
CA GLY A 57 1.13 16.92 8.74
C GLY A 57 0.58 18.08 7.92
N GLY A 58 -0.75 18.20 7.77
CA GLY A 58 -1.40 19.22 6.94
C GLY A 58 -1.54 18.84 5.47
N GLN A 59 -1.16 17.62 5.08
CA GLN A 59 -1.42 17.08 3.75
C GLN A 59 -2.91 16.76 3.62
N ASP A 60 -3.53 17.15 2.51
CA ASP A 60 -4.95 16.92 2.26
C ASP A 60 -5.13 15.81 1.21
N TYR A 61 -5.44 14.60 1.68
CA TYR A 61 -5.67 13.45 0.82
C TYR A 61 -7.15 13.19 0.54
N ARG A 62 -8.06 14.10 0.91
CA ARG A 62 -9.48 13.93 0.65
C ARG A 62 -9.72 13.74 -0.85
N LEU A 63 -10.57 12.80 -1.22
CA LEU A 63 -10.83 12.45 -2.63
C LEU A 63 -11.20 13.66 -3.49
N ASN A 64 -12.05 14.56 -2.98
CA ASN A 64 -12.43 15.76 -3.71
C ASN A 64 -11.25 16.72 -3.98
N VAL A 65 -10.16 16.62 -3.23
CA VAL A 65 -8.91 17.37 -3.46
C VAL A 65 -8.04 16.61 -4.45
N SER A 66 -7.75 15.34 -4.19
CA SER A 66 -6.89 14.52 -5.07
C SER A 66 -7.45 14.39 -6.50
N LEU A 67 -8.76 14.28 -6.65
CA LEU A 67 -9.41 14.16 -7.97
C LEU A 67 -9.29 15.44 -8.82
N THR A 68 -9.05 16.61 -8.22
CA THR A 68 -8.80 17.84 -9.00
C THR A 68 -7.46 17.79 -9.74
N GLN A 69 -6.55 16.92 -9.31
CA GLN A 69 -5.25 16.69 -9.96
C GLN A 69 -5.35 15.66 -11.10
N VAL A 70 -6.51 15.01 -11.24
CA VAL A 70 -6.76 14.07 -12.34
C VAL A 70 -7.27 14.84 -13.54
N GLU A 71 -6.47 14.84 -14.60
CA GLU A 71 -6.84 15.49 -15.86
C GLU A 71 -8.21 15.00 -16.34
N LYS A 72 -9.11 15.95 -16.68
CA LYS A 72 -10.48 15.72 -17.18
C LYS A 72 -11.44 15.05 -16.19
N HIS A 73 -11.07 14.88 -14.92
CA HIS A 73 -12.04 14.45 -13.91
C HIS A 73 -13.00 15.63 -13.60
N PRO A 74 -14.33 15.45 -13.70
CA PRO A 74 -15.26 16.51 -13.36
C PRO A 74 -15.23 16.82 -11.86
N ASN A 75 -15.67 18.03 -11.48
CA ASN A 75 -15.86 18.34 -10.07
C ASN A 75 -17.07 17.56 -9.53
N ILE A 76 -16.82 16.59 -8.66
CA ILE A 76 -17.84 15.68 -8.11
C ILE A 76 -18.41 16.12 -6.76
N THR A 77 -17.98 17.26 -6.21
CA THR A 77 -18.31 17.70 -4.84
C THR A 77 -19.81 17.82 -4.59
N LYS A 78 -20.61 18.06 -5.64
CA LYS A 78 -22.08 18.16 -5.55
C LYS A 78 -22.83 16.87 -5.91
N ILE A 79 -22.11 15.86 -6.41
CA ILE A 79 -22.69 14.65 -7.01
C ILE A 79 -22.46 13.43 -6.12
N VAL A 80 -21.22 13.26 -5.63
CA VAL A 80 -20.83 12.11 -4.81
C VAL A 80 -21.12 12.40 -3.35
N LYS A 81 -21.89 11.51 -2.72
CA LYS A 81 -22.25 11.51 -1.30
C LYS A 81 -21.90 10.19 -0.63
N GLN A 82 -21.93 9.08 -1.36
CA GLN A 82 -21.64 7.74 -0.87
C GLN A 82 -20.54 7.09 -1.71
N LEU A 83 -19.51 6.60 -1.01
CA LEU A 83 -18.38 5.91 -1.61
C LEU A 83 -18.48 4.42 -1.34
N PRO A 84 -17.98 3.55 -2.25
CA PRO A 84 -17.58 3.87 -3.62
C PRO A 84 -18.78 4.00 -4.59
N GLY A 85 -20.01 3.74 -4.13
CA GLY A 85 -21.19 3.57 -4.98
C GLY A 85 -21.45 4.70 -5.97
N ASP A 86 -21.40 5.96 -5.54
CA ASP A 86 -21.68 7.09 -6.44
C ASP A 86 -20.63 7.27 -7.54
N CYS A 87 -19.41 6.78 -7.34
CA CYS A 87 -18.36 6.81 -8.36
C CYS A 87 -18.77 5.96 -9.58
N LEU A 88 -19.56 4.90 -9.37
CA LEU A 88 -20.04 4.00 -10.42
C LEU A 88 -21.04 4.68 -11.37
N MET A 89 -21.60 5.84 -11.02
CA MET A 89 -22.41 6.63 -11.95
C MET A 89 -21.64 6.94 -13.24
N CYS A 90 -20.33 7.18 -13.16
CA CYS A 90 -19.47 7.43 -14.31
C CYS A 90 -18.46 6.30 -14.58
N HIS A 91 -18.06 5.55 -13.56
CA HIS A 91 -17.06 4.49 -13.62
C HIS A 91 -17.66 3.08 -13.55
N ASN A 92 -18.84 2.87 -14.14
CA ASN A 92 -19.41 1.54 -14.31
C ASN A 92 -18.64 0.68 -15.32
N GLU A 93 -18.96 -0.62 -15.35
CA GLU A 93 -18.39 -1.55 -16.32
C GLU A 93 -18.69 -1.13 -17.76
N GLY A 94 -17.67 -1.15 -18.61
CA GLY A 94 -17.80 -0.75 -20.02
C GLY A 94 -17.88 0.77 -20.25
N SER A 95 -17.82 1.60 -19.21
CA SER A 95 -17.81 3.05 -19.39
C SER A 95 -16.55 3.53 -20.14
N LYS A 96 -16.70 4.59 -20.95
CA LYS A 96 -15.57 5.21 -21.66
C LYS A 96 -14.54 5.83 -20.72
N SER A 97 -14.95 6.17 -19.49
CA SER A 97 -14.08 6.72 -18.46
C SER A 97 -13.24 5.64 -17.74
N GLY A 98 -13.45 4.37 -18.10
CA GLY A 98 -12.87 3.21 -17.42
C GLY A 98 -13.66 2.83 -16.18
N SER A 99 -13.75 1.53 -15.91
CA SER A 99 -14.42 0.99 -14.73
C SER A 99 -13.66 1.34 -13.45
N LEU A 100 -14.39 1.47 -12.34
CA LEU A 100 -13.85 1.97 -11.08
C LEU A 100 -12.68 1.12 -10.56
N ASN A 101 -12.80 -0.20 -10.63
CA ASN A 101 -11.74 -1.13 -10.25
C ASN A 101 -10.44 -0.87 -11.03
N ASN A 102 -10.53 -0.67 -12.35
CA ASN A 102 -9.36 -0.45 -13.19
C ASN A 102 -8.72 0.91 -12.94
N ILE A 103 -9.52 1.97 -12.77
CA ILE A 103 -9.01 3.31 -12.48
C ILE A 103 -8.42 3.38 -11.08
N ALA A 104 -9.06 2.80 -10.07
CA ALA A 104 -8.54 2.76 -8.71
C ALA A 104 -7.17 2.07 -8.67
N HIS A 105 -7.04 0.87 -9.24
CA HIS A 105 -5.73 0.20 -9.34
C HIS A 105 -4.70 1.04 -10.09
N LYS A 106 -5.07 1.60 -11.25
CA LYS A 106 -4.14 2.41 -12.05
C LYS A 106 -3.48 3.52 -11.24
N TYR A 107 -4.23 4.25 -10.41
CA TYR A 107 -3.68 5.35 -9.62
C TYR A 107 -2.97 4.90 -8.34
N HIS A 108 -3.41 3.81 -7.72
CA HIS A 108 -2.78 3.28 -6.50
C HIS A 108 -1.50 2.48 -6.76
N TYR A 109 -1.24 2.07 -8.00
CA TYR A 109 0.00 1.37 -8.39
C TYR A 109 0.86 2.14 -9.40
N ARG A 110 0.48 3.39 -9.72
CA ARG A 110 1.29 4.23 -10.62
C ARG A 110 2.61 4.58 -9.96
N ASN A 111 3.72 4.43 -10.70
CA ASN A 111 5.07 4.78 -10.24
C ASN A 111 5.36 4.20 -8.84
N PRO A 112 5.46 2.87 -8.69
CA PRO A 112 5.44 2.20 -7.39
C PRO A 112 6.50 2.71 -6.39
N GLY A 113 7.66 3.16 -6.86
CA GLY A 113 8.70 3.75 -6.00
C GLY A 113 8.35 5.12 -5.38
N GLU A 114 7.35 5.82 -5.93
CA GLU A 114 6.88 7.13 -5.47
C GLU A 114 5.45 7.07 -4.89
N ASN A 115 4.77 5.92 -5.04
CA ASN A 115 3.37 5.79 -4.67
C ASN A 115 3.22 5.57 -3.16
N HIS A 116 2.43 6.42 -2.49
CA HIS A 116 2.22 6.29 -1.04
C HIS A 116 1.48 5.00 -0.66
N PHE A 117 0.56 4.52 -1.49
CA PHE A 117 -0.11 3.25 -1.26
C PHE A 117 0.87 2.08 -1.29
N VAL A 118 1.77 2.04 -2.27
CA VAL A 118 2.77 0.97 -2.39
C VAL A 118 3.81 1.07 -1.26
N SER A 119 4.36 2.26 -1.03
CA SER A 119 5.45 2.46 -0.06
C SER A 119 5.01 2.36 1.40
N SER A 120 3.79 2.78 1.74
CA SER A 120 3.32 2.85 3.13
C SER A 120 2.32 1.75 3.50
N TYR A 121 1.66 1.17 2.50
CA TYR A 121 0.64 0.13 2.69
C TYR A 121 0.95 -1.15 1.91
N GLN A 122 2.17 -1.28 1.37
CA GLN A 122 2.70 -2.49 0.71
C GLN A 122 1.85 -2.97 -0.48
N GLY A 123 0.98 -2.13 -1.02
CA GLY A 123 0.03 -2.55 -2.04
C GLY A 123 -1.00 -3.59 -1.54
N ALA A 124 -1.33 -3.61 -0.24
CA ALA A 124 -2.19 -4.66 0.30
C ALA A 124 -3.63 -4.56 -0.25
N CYS A 125 -4.04 -5.57 -1.01
CA CYS A 125 -5.35 -5.61 -1.70
C CYS A 125 -6.54 -5.52 -0.73
N LEU A 126 -6.39 -6.06 0.48
CA LEU A 126 -7.45 -6.07 1.48
C LEU A 126 -7.71 -4.69 2.11
N ASN A 127 -6.89 -3.67 1.86
CA ASN A 127 -7.21 -2.30 2.28
C ASN A 127 -8.41 -1.68 1.53
N CYS A 128 -8.92 -2.36 0.49
CA CYS A 128 -10.11 -1.95 -0.26
C CYS A 128 -11.08 -3.10 -0.53
N HIS A 129 -10.60 -4.34 -0.65
CA HIS A 129 -11.44 -5.49 -1.01
C HIS A 129 -12.26 -6.08 0.15
N THR A 130 -12.33 -5.38 1.28
CA THR A 130 -13.25 -5.64 2.41
C THR A 130 -14.40 -4.63 2.46
N LEU A 131 -14.46 -3.69 1.51
CA LEU A 131 -15.55 -2.71 1.40
C LEU A 131 -16.87 -3.42 1.04
N ASP A 132 -17.85 -3.36 1.95
CA ASP A 132 -19.23 -3.84 1.73
C ASP A 132 -20.01 -2.97 0.73
#